data_AF-A0A239LIU4-F1
#
_entry.id   AF-A0A239LIU4-F1
#
_cell.length_a   1.000
_cell.length_b   1.000
_cell.length_c   1.000
_cell.angle_alpha   90.00
_cell.angle_beta   90.00
_cell.angle_gamma   90.00
#
_symmetry.space_group_name_H-M   'P 1'
#
loop_
_entity.id
_entity.type
_entity.pdbx_description
1 polymer ?
#
loop_
_entity_poly.entity_id
_entity_poly.type
_entity_poly.pdbx_seq_one_letter_code
_entity_poly.pdbx_strand_id
1 'polypeptide(L)'
;MFGPLRWSWSWLSGTGVLLLAMLAPPASASVTVLVGEPFGSFGAMMPNGHTSIYLDRICADGPTKLRMCHPGEPQGVVVARYFHIGDLDWIATPPLEFLYAADRASEIPASATDAQVEALRQAYRARYLQAAMPAEAENAKAWEEWRETAGMAYIRRFWGYELATTREQDERLVAALNAAPNRRRYSVIRANCANFAADIVNFYYPRTVRADHLSDLGILSPKQVARRVATYGKKHPEAELKVIEIAQTPGTLPRSKPVRGGAEGFLKTKRYLAPLLVVQPEVVIGLTAAYLDRGRWQIGRGAEVVGPEEFEPVPGVVSSR
;
A
#
# COMPACT_ATOMS: atom_id res chain seq x y z
N MET A 1 79.94 10.56 47.69
CA MET A 1 79.84 10.03 46.31
C MET A 1 78.60 9.14 46.24
N PHE A 2 77.60 9.59 45.47
CA PHE A 2 76.41 8.92 44.89
C PHE A 2 76.30 7.39 45.09
N GLY A 3 75.23 6.71 45.50
CA GLY A 3 73.78 6.93 45.60
C GLY A 3 73.07 5.71 44.98
N PRO A 4 72.05 5.04 45.57
CA PRO A 4 71.27 4.03 44.84
C PRO A 4 69.91 4.56 44.35
N LEU A 5 69.61 4.17 43.11
CA LEU A 5 68.42 4.49 42.33
C LEU A 5 67.11 4.17 43.06
N ARG A 6 66.22 5.16 43.12
CA ARG A 6 64.79 4.94 43.36
C ARG A 6 64.10 4.69 42.03
N TRP A 7 63.55 3.50 41.85
CA TRP A 7 62.61 3.18 40.78
C TRP A 7 61.23 3.73 41.14
N SER A 8 60.76 4.75 40.42
CA SER A 8 59.38 5.23 40.48
C SER A 8 58.52 4.39 39.54
N TRP A 9 57.53 3.68 40.08
CA TRP A 9 56.44 3.12 39.28
C TRP A 9 55.40 4.22 39.08
N SER A 10 55.55 4.96 37.97
CA SER A 10 54.55 5.90 37.50
C SER A 10 53.39 5.13 36.88
N TRP A 11 52.22 5.36 37.45
CA TRP A 11 50.92 4.98 36.92
C TRP A 11 50.75 5.59 35.52
N LEU A 12 50.61 4.74 34.51
CA LEU A 12 50.05 5.15 33.22
C LEU A 12 48.78 4.34 33.00
N SER A 13 47.69 4.95 33.49
CA SER A 13 46.31 4.68 33.13
C SER A 13 46.17 4.78 31.62
N GLY A 14 46.35 3.65 30.92
CA GLY A 14 46.03 3.53 29.51
C GLY A 14 44.52 3.55 29.34
N THR A 15 43.98 4.73 29.05
CA THR A 15 42.60 4.96 28.62
C THR A 15 42.34 4.18 27.33
N GLY A 16 41.81 2.96 27.46
CA GLY A 16 41.21 2.24 26.36
C GLY A 16 39.90 2.93 25.97
N VAL A 17 39.95 3.85 25.01
CA VAL A 17 38.75 4.36 24.35
C VAL A 17 38.22 3.26 23.44
N LEU A 18 37.30 2.45 23.99
CA LEU A 18 36.49 1.53 23.21
C LEU A 18 35.54 2.40 22.37
N LEU A 19 35.89 2.64 21.10
CA LEU A 19 34.98 3.18 20.09
C LEU A 19 33.88 2.14 19.84
N LEU A 20 32.83 2.16 20.66
CA LEU A 20 31.53 1.63 20.26
C LEU A 20 31.04 2.52 19.12
N ALA A 21 31.42 2.16 17.90
CA ALA A 21 30.66 2.57 16.73
C ALA A 21 29.24 2.06 16.95
N MET A 22 28.35 2.98 17.31
CA MET A 22 26.91 2.72 17.23
C MET A 22 26.63 2.34 15.78
N LEU A 23 26.51 1.05 15.53
CA LEU A 23 25.74 0.51 14.41
C LEU A 23 24.30 0.97 14.65
N ALA A 24 24.02 2.24 14.35
CA ALA A 24 22.65 2.66 14.15
C ALA A 24 22.12 1.72 13.06
N PRO A 25 21.06 0.93 13.32
CA PRO A 25 20.46 0.15 12.26
C PRO A 25 20.19 1.10 11.11
N PRO A 26 20.56 0.77 9.86
CA PRO A 26 20.19 1.60 8.73
C PRO A 26 18.69 1.82 8.85
N ALA A 27 18.25 3.09 8.85
CA ALA A 27 16.84 3.42 8.92
C ALA A 27 16.11 2.48 7.95
N SER A 28 15.17 1.69 8.44
CA SER A 28 14.48 0.71 7.59
C SER A 28 13.50 1.46 6.69
N ALA A 29 13.37 1.07 5.42
CA ALA A 29 12.24 1.49 4.59
C ALA A 29 11.15 0.49 4.84
N SER A 30 10.01 0.74 4.21
CA SER A 30 8.98 -0.25 4.13
C SER A 30 8.33 -0.32 2.76
N VAL A 31 7.82 -1.52 2.50
CA VAL A 31 6.80 -1.77 1.51
C VAL A 31 5.51 -2.11 2.25
N THR A 32 4.47 -1.32 2.03
CA THR A 32 3.18 -1.47 2.69
C THR A 32 2.11 -1.84 1.68
N VAL A 33 1.50 -3.01 1.88
CA VAL A 33 0.30 -3.40 1.11
C VAL A 33 -0.91 -2.72 1.70
N LEU A 34 -1.42 -1.70 1.01
CA LEU A 34 -2.68 -1.06 1.35
C LEU A 34 -3.84 -1.83 0.73
N VAL A 35 -4.86 -2.10 1.53
CA VAL A 35 -6.06 -2.83 1.12
C VAL A 35 -7.26 -2.02 1.51
N GLY A 36 -8.04 -1.62 0.50
CA GLY A 36 -9.29 -0.90 0.68
C GLY A 36 -10.47 -1.70 0.16
N GLU A 37 -11.67 -1.30 0.57
CA GLU A 37 -12.91 -1.84 0.04
C GLU A 37 -13.07 -1.59 -1.49
N PRO A 38 -13.89 -2.40 -2.17
CA PRO A 38 -14.21 -2.19 -3.58
C PRO A 38 -15.00 -0.89 -3.78
N PHE A 39 -14.61 -0.05 -4.74
CA PHE A 39 -15.28 1.21 -5.07
C PHE A 39 -15.72 1.26 -6.54
N GLY A 40 -16.59 2.21 -6.89
CA GLY A 40 -17.03 2.44 -8.26
C GLY A 40 -17.90 1.32 -8.85
N SER A 41 -18.18 1.44 -10.15
CA SER A 41 -18.96 0.47 -10.92
C SER A 41 -18.27 -0.90 -10.95
N PHE A 42 -16.93 -0.93 -11.02
CA PHE A 42 -16.16 -2.17 -10.97
C PHE A 42 -16.25 -2.85 -9.61
N GLY A 43 -16.11 -2.12 -8.50
CA GLY A 43 -16.27 -2.65 -7.16
C GLY A 43 -17.72 -3.06 -6.84
N ALA A 44 -18.69 -2.35 -7.40
CA ALA A 44 -20.08 -2.76 -7.39
C ALA A 44 -20.24 -4.11 -8.10
N MET A 45 -19.51 -4.39 -9.19
CA MET A 45 -19.54 -5.67 -9.89
C MET A 45 -18.63 -6.75 -9.29
N MET A 46 -17.50 -6.44 -8.65
CA MET A 46 -16.57 -7.43 -8.10
C MET A 46 -16.18 -7.00 -6.69
N PRO A 47 -16.80 -7.56 -5.63
CA PRO A 47 -16.64 -7.07 -4.26
C PRO A 47 -15.31 -7.50 -3.60
N ASN A 48 -14.22 -7.56 -4.37
CA ASN A 48 -12.95 -8.16 -3.97
C ASN A 48 -11.97 -7.16 -3.32
N GLY A 49 -12.34 -5.88 -3.25
CA GLY A 49 -11.45 -4.81 -2.77
C GLY A 49 -10.57 -4.19 -3.85
N HIS A 50 -9.78 -3.21 -3.46
CA HIS A 50 -8.64 -2.68 -4.23
C HIS A 50 -7.38 -2.77 -3.37
N THR A 51 -6.23 -2.99 -4.00
CA THR A 51 -4.95 -2.94 -3.30
C THR A 51 -3.95 -2.08 -4.03
N SER A 52 -3.18 -1.33 -3.26
CA SER A 52 -2.09 -0.47 -3.70
C SER A 52 -0.86 -0.72 -2.84
N ILE A 53 0.30 -0.25 -3.30
CA ILE A 53 1.56 -0.36 -2.57
C ILE A 53 2.00 1.02 -2.13
N TYR A 54 2.21 1.21 -0.83
CA TYR A 54 2.88 2.37 -0.28
C TYR A 54 4.37 2.06 -0.06
N LEU A 55 5.25 2.95 -0.51
CA LEU A 55 6.71 2.87 -0.38
C LEU A 55 7.17 4.16 0.30
N ASP A 56 7.73 4.08 1.50
CA ASP A 56 8.03 5.26 2.34
C ASP A 56 9.33 6.00 1.96
N ARG A 57 10.21 5.38 1.16
CA ARG A 57 11.48 5.97 0.67
C ARG A 57 11.56 6.18 -0.84
N ILE A 58 10.52 5.82 -1.58
CA ILE A 58 10.40 6.05 -3.01
C ILE A 58 9.38 7.15 -3.24
N CYS A 59 9.73 8.18 -3.99
CA CYS A 59 8.89 9.32 -4.28
C CYS A 59 8.44 9.31 -5.75
N ALA A 60 7.30 9.93 -6.03
CA ALA A 60 6.84 10.15 -7.40
C ALA A 60 7.75 11.16 -8.13
N ASP A 61 8.10 10.85 -9.37
CA ASP A 61 8.68 11.79 -10.35
C ASP A 61 7.61 12.07 -11.42
N GLY A 62 6.54 12.73 -10.99
CA GLY A 62 5.28 12.77 -11.72
C GLY A 62 4.49 11.45 -11.65
N PRO A 63 3.35 11.34 -12.37
CA PRO A 63 2.38 10.26 -12.16
C PRO A 63 2.82 8.89 -12.71
N THR A 64 3.92 8.83 -13.47
CA THR A 64 4.31 7.64 -14.25
C THR A 64 5.78 7.26 -14.10
N LYS A 65 6.52 7.94 -13.22
CA LYS A 65 7.91 7.62 -12.90
C LYS A 65 8.13 7.68 -11.40
N LEU A 66 9.15 6.96 -10.96
CA LEU A 66 9.57 6.89 -9.58
C LEU A 66 11.00 7.40 -9.43
N ARG A 67 11.35 7.86 -8.25
CA ARG A 67 12.72 8.19 -7.86
C ARG A 67 12.90 7.91 -6.38
N MET A 68 14.14 7.84 -5.92
CA MET A 68 14.38 7.86 -4.47
C MET A 68 13.98 9.23 -3.92
N CYS A 69 13.36 9.24 -2.74
CA CYS A 69 13.07 10.49 -2.04
C CYS A 69 14.37 11.20 -1.67
N HIS A 70 14.40 12.54 -1.73
CA HIS A 70 15.54 13.31 -1.24
C HIS A 70 15.47 13.48 0.29
N PRO A 71 16.62 13.73 0.95
CA PRO A 71 16.63 14.09 2.37
C PRO A 71 15.71 15.30 2.64
N GLY A 72 14.79 15.15 3.59
CA GLY A 72 13.86 16.22 3.97
C GLY A 72 12.61 16.35 3.08
N GLU A 73 12.41 15.49 2.09
CA GLU A 73 11.16 15.43 1.32
C GLU A 73 10.07 14.61 2.04
N PRO A 74 8.78 14.94 1.82
CA PRO A 74 7.64 14.14 2.27
C PRO A 74 7.72 12.66 1.89
N GLN A 75 7.15 11.83 2.76
CA GLN A 75 7.32 10.38 2.67
C GLN A 75 6.57 9.78 1.49
N GLY A 76 7.36 9.27 0.56
CA GLY A 76 6.96 8.09 -0.18
C GLY A 76 5.98 8.30 -1.33
N VAL A 77 5.43 7.17 -1.78
CA VAL A 77 4.51 7.10 -2.92
C VAL A 77 3.57 5.93 -2.76
N VAL A 78 2.33 6.13 -3.15
CA VAL A 78 1.37 5.04 -3.39
C VAL A 78 1.37 4.71 -4.87
N VAL A 79 1.65 3.46 -5.21
CA VAL A 79 1.62 2.94 -6.57
C VAL A 79 0.49 1.92 -6.70
N ALA A 80 -0.36 2.09 -7.71
CA ALA A 80 -1.49 1.21 -7.95
C ALA A 80 -1.75 1.01 -9.44
N ARG A 81 -2.24 -0.20 -9.78
CA ARG A 81 -2.75 -0.54 -11.12
C ARG A 81 -4.27 -0.44 -11.12
N TYR A 82 -4.82 0.15 -12.17
CA TYR A 82 -6.25 0.40 -12.33
C TYR A 82 -6.83 -0.31 -13.55
N PHE A 83 -8.15 -0.47 -13.58
CA PHE A 83 -8.85 -1.06 -14.73
C PHE A 83 -8.67 -0.22 -16.00
N HIS A 84 -8.94 1.09 -15.89
CA HIS A 84 -8.84 2.00 -17.02
C HIS A 84 -8.51 3.42 -16.55
N ILE A 85 -7.27 3.84 -16.78
CA ILE A 85 -6.83 5.24 -16.73
C ILE A 85 -6.00 5.50 -17.99
N GLY A 86 -6.71 5.75 -19.09
CA GLY A 86 -6.10 6.04 -20.39
C GLY A 86 -5.35 4.81 -20.88
N ASP A 87 -4.11 5.03 -21.30
CA ASP A 87 -3.19 3.97 -21.71
C ASP A 87 -2.18 3.59 -20.62
N LEU A 88 -2.34 4.08 -19.40
CA LEU A 88 -1.43 3.80 -18.29
C LEU A 88 -1.74 2.46 -17.63
N ASP A 89 -0.69 1.79 -17.17
CA ASP A 89 -0.77 0.53 -16.42
C ASP A 89 -0.88 0.79 -14.91
N TRP A 90 -0.09 1.72 -14.42
CA TRP A 90 -0.03 2.10 -13.03
C TRP A 90 0.20 3.60 -12.88
N ILE A 91 -0.19 4.15 -11.73
CA ILE A 91 0.02 5.54 -11.37
C ILE A 91 0.74 5.61 -10.01
N ALA A 92 1.66 6.56 -9.92
CA ALA A 92 2.33 6.98 -8.70
C ALA A 92 1.67 8.24 -8.15
N THR A 93 1.18 8.18 -6.91
CA THR A 93 0.53 9.30 -6.23
C THR A 93 1.13 9.47 -4.84
N PRO A 94 1.54 10.68 -4.42
CA PRO A 94 1.89 10.96 -3.03
C PRO A 94 0.82 10.47 -2.04
N PRO A 95 1.18 9.94 -0.86
CA PRO A 95 0.20 9.28 0.01
C PRO A 95 -0.95 10.18 0.49
N LEU A 96 -0.66 11.43 0.84
CA LEU A 96 -1.70 12.39 1.24
C LEU A 96 -2.63 12.74 0.08
N GLU A 97 -2.12 12.84 -1.15
CA GLU A 97 -2.95 13.04 -2.34
C GLU A 97 -3.81 11.81 -2.62
N PHE A 98 -3.25 10.60 -2.50
CA PHE A 98 -3.98 9.34 -2.71
C PHE A 98 -5.09 9.15 -1.67
N LEU A 99 -4.78 9.36 -0.39
CA LEU A 99 -5.71 9.13 0.70
C LEU A 99 -6.70 10.29 0.86
N TYR A 100 -6.25 11.54 0.77
CA TYR A 100 -7.03 12.71 1.16
C TYR A 100 -7.11 13.79 0.09
N ALA A 101 -6.53 13.59 -1.11
CA ALA A 101 -6.49 14.60 -2.16
C ALA A 101 -5.97 15.97 -1.66
N ALA A 102 -5.01 15.92 -0.73
CA ALA A 102 -4.44 17.07 -0.05
C ALA A 102 -2.90 16.97 -0.06
N ASP A 103 -2.23 18.11 0.02
CA ASP A 103 -0.76 18.17 0.05
C ASP A 103 -0.24 18.09 1.50
N ARG A 104 -1.09 18.47 2.49
CA ARG A 104 -0.76 18.51 3.93
C ARG A 104 -1.90 17.95 4.78
N ALA A 105 -1.58 17.36 5.92
CA ALA A 105 -2.58 16.84 6.85
C ALA A 105 -3.48 17.94 7.43
N SER A 106 -2.91 19.14 7.64
CA SER A 106 -3.66 20.32 8.10
C SER A 106 -4.75 20.80 7.14
N GLU A 107 -4.72 20.40 5.87
CA GLU A 107 -5.73 20.74 4.85
C GLU A 107 -6.89 19.75 4.81
N ILE A 108 -6.77 18.64 5.55
CA ILE A 108 -7.78 17.57 5.54
C ILE A 108 -8.97 18.01 6.39
N PRO A 109 -10.18 18.06 5.83
CA PRO A 109 -11.37 18.42 6.59
C PRO A 109 -11.71 17.32 7.60
N ALA A 110 -12.12 17.72 8.80
CA ALA A 110 -12.57 16.79 9.85
C ALA A 110 -13.83 15.98 9.44
N SER A 111 -14.61 16.49 8.48
CA SER A 111 -15.75 15.81 7.88
C SER A 111 -15.90 16.29 6.43
N ALA A 112 -16.28 15.39 5.52
CA ALA A 112 -16.40 15.68 4.09
C ALA A 112 -17.78 15.35 3.52
N THR A 113 -18.21 16.16 2.56
CA THR A 113 -19.39 15.91 1.72
C THR A 113 -18.99 15.39 0.34
N ASP A 114 -19.91 14.73 -0.37
CA ASP A 114 -19.64 14.27 -1.75
C ASP A 114 -19.14 15.40 -2.66
N ALA A 115 -19.74 16.59 -2.54
CA ALA A 115 -19.36 17.76 -3.34
C ALA A 115 -17.93 18.25 -3.03
N GLN A 116 -17.53 18.24 -1.75
CA GLN A 116 -16.16 18.60 -1.36
C GLN A 116 -15.15 17.59 -1.90
N VAL A 117 -15.43 16.29 -1.78
CA VAL A 117 -14.53 15.24 -2.27
C VAL A 117 -14.37 15.32 -3.78
N GLU A 118 -15.45 15.55 -4.53
CA GLU A 118 -15.37 15.72 -5.98
C GLU A 118 -14.56 16.97 -6.36
N ALA A 119 -14.74 18.09 -5.66
CA ALA A 119 -13.94 19.30 -5.90
C ALA A 119 -12.44 19.06 -5.69
N LEU A 120 -12.07 18.37 -4.61
CA LEU A 120 -10.68 18.00 -4.33
C LEU A 120 -10.10 17.09 -5.42
N ARG A 121 -10.87 16.10 -5.88
CA ARG A 121 -10.47 15.19 -6.97
C ARG A 121 -10.27 15.92 -8.29
N GLN A 122 -11.17 16.84 -8.64
CA GLN A 122 -11.05 17.62 -9.87
C GLN A 122 -9.81 18.53 -9.82
N ALA A 123 -9.51 19.13 -8.68
CA ALA A 123 -8.28 19.91 -8.49
C ALA A 123 -7.02 19.03 -8.68
N TYR A 124 -6.99 17.83 -8.06
CA TYR A 124 -5.91 16.87 -8.25
C TYR A 124 -5.75 16.47 -9.72
N ARG A 125 -6.85 16.14 -10.41
CA ARG A 125 -6.82 15.75 -11.83
C ARG A 125 -6.28 16.87 -12.71
N ALA A 126 -6.78 18.09 -12.53
CA ALA A 126 -6.34 19.23 -13.31
C ALA A 126 -4.84 19.49 -13.15
N ARG A 127 -4.29 19.24 -11.95
CA ARG A 127 -2.87 19.45 -11.66
C ARG A 127 -1.96 18.33 -12.19
N TYR A 128 -2.38 17.06 -12.06
CA TYR A 128 -1.46 15.93 -12.25
C TYR A 128 -1.85 14.96 -13.35
N LEU A 129 -3.15 14.85 -13.65
CA LEU A 129 -3.66 13.88 -14.61
C LEU A 129 -4.14 14.52 -15.91
N GLN A 130 -4.08 15.85 -16.08
CA GLN A 130 -4.61 16.52 -17.28
C GLN A 130 -4.07 15.93 -18.60
N ALA A 131 -2.78 15.58 -18.64
CA ALA A 131 -2.17 14.98 -19.82
C ALA A 131 -2.66 13.55 -20.11
N ALA A 132 -2.98 12.78 -19.08
CA ALA A 132 -3.53 11.44 -19.23
C ALA A 132 -5.05 11.45 -19.42
N MET A 133 -5.74 12.37 -18.73
CA MET A 133 -7.18 12.49 -18.54
C MET A 133 -7.66 13.93 -18.82
N PRO A 134 -7.67 14.38 -20.08
CA PRO A 134 -8.18 15.71 -20.44
C PRO A 134 -9.68 15.82 -20.13
N ALA A 135 -10.20 17.04 -19.95
CA ALA A 135 -11.58 17.32 -19.52
C ALA A 135 -12.63 16.54 -20.33
N GLU A 136 -12.41 16.46 -21.63
CA GLU A 136 -13.26 15.83 -22.63
C GLU A 136 -13.32 14.29 -22.49
N ALA A 137 -12.31 13.67 -21.87
CA ALA A 137 -12.27 12.23 -21.62
C ALA A 137 -13.23 11.81 -20.48
N GLU A 138 -13.58 12.73 -19.57
CA GLU A 138 -14.42 12.43 -18.40
C GLU A 138 -15.83 11.96 -18.79
N ASN A 139 -16.40 12.58 -19.82
CA ASN A 139 -17.73 12.24 -20.32
C ASN A 139 -17.71 11.06 -21.30
N ALA A 140 -16.53 10.64 -21.76
CA ALA A 140 -16.41 9.72 -22.88
C ALA A 140 -16.60 8.25 -22.48
N LYS A 141 -16.32 7.86 -21.22
CA LYS A 141 -16.45 6.45 -20.79
C LYS A 141 -16.90 6.33 -19.33
N ALA A 142 -18.02 5.64 -19.11
CA ALA A 142 -18.56 5.28 -17.78
C ALA A 142 -17.65 4.37 -16.92
N TRP A 143 -16.42 4.08 -17.37
CA TRP A 143 -15.50 3.09 -16.82
C TRP A 143 -14.13 3.67 -16.44
N GLU A 144 -13.95 5.00 -16.45
CA GLU A 144 -12.69 5.61 -16.04
C GLU A 144 -12.54 5.64 -14.51
N GLU A 145 -11.45 5.04 -14.03
CA GLU A 145 -11.17 4.85 -12.60
C GLU A 145 -10.28 5.95 -12.02
N TRP A 146 -10.11 7.08 -12.70
CA TRP A 146 -9.22 8.15 -12.23
C TRP A 146 -9.66 8.69 -10.86
N ARG A 147 -10.95 8.63 -10.52
CA ARG A 147 -11.44 8.97 -9.18
C ARG A 147 -10.89 8.06 -8.07
N GLU A 148 -10.36 6.89 -8.43
CA GLU A 148 -9.68 5.97 -7.50
C GLU A 148 -8.21 6.33 -7.22
N THR A 149 -7.67 7.38 -7.83
CA THR A 149 -6.28 7.81 -7.62
C THR A 149 -6.12 8.87 -6.54
N ALA A 150 -7.21 9.46 -6.04
CA ALA A 150 -7.17 10.54 -5.07
C ALA A 150 -8.38 10.56 -4.12
N GLY A 151 -8.15 10.97 -2.88
CA GLY A 151 -9.20 11.14 -1.86
C GLY A 151 -9.87 9.83 -1.43
N MET A 152 -9.12 8.73 -1.38
CA MET A 152 -9.70 7.42 -1.13
C MET A 152 -10.14 7.19 0.32
N ALA A 153 -9.53 7.85 1.30
CA ALA A 153 -9.91 7.77 2.70
C ALA A 153 -11.27 8.44 3.00
N TYR A 154 -11.82 9.26 2.10
CA TYR A 154 -13.19 9.79 2.27
C TYR A 154 -14.28 8.75 1.99
N ILE A 155 -13.99 7.79 1.11
CA ILE A 155 -14.97 6.82 0.60
C ILE A 155 -14.75 5.40 1.13
N ARG A 156 -13.58 5.09 1.69
CA ARG A 156 -13.27 3.77 2.23
C ARG A 156 -12.22 3.82 3.32
N ARG A 157 -12.23 2.81 4.20
CA ARG A 157 -11.13 2.55 5.13
C ARG A 157 -10.03 1.74 4.43
N PHE A 158 -8.80 1.86 4.91
CA PHE A 158 -7.69 1.04 4.45
C PHE A 158 -7.02 0.30 5.60
N TRP A 159 -6.44 -0.85 5.26
CA TRP A 159 -5.51 -1.55 6.12
C TRP A 159 -4.17 -1.69 5.42
N GLY A 160 -3.10 -1.34 6.11
CA GLY A 160 -1.72 -1.48 5.65
C GLY A 160 -1.06 -2.70 6.30
N TYR A 161 -0.33 -3.48 5.50
CA TYR A 161 0.57 -4.53 5.98
C TYR A 161 1.99 -4.16 5.55
N GLU A 162 2.73 -3.60 6.49
CA GLU A 162 4.07 -3.06 6.33
C GLU A 162 5.11 -4.16 6.53
N LEU A 163 6.08 -4.25 5.63
CA LEU A 163 7.29 -5.04 5.82
C LEU A 163 8.51 -4.15 5.59
N ALA A 164 9.55 -4.34 6.40
CA ALA A 164 10.84 -3.66 6.28
C ALA A 164 11.47 -3.88 4.89
N THR A 165 12.20 -2.89 4.37
CA THR A 165 12.99 -2.99 3.13
C THR A 165 14.28 -2.19 3.25
N THR A 166 15.25 -2.47 2.37
CA THR A 166 16.50 -1.73 2.29
C THR A 166 16.51 -0.75 1.14
N ARG A 167 17.35 0.29 1.25
CA ARG A 167 17.54 1.29 0.19
C ARG A 167 17.96 0.65 -1.14
N GLU A 168 18.83 -0.34 -1.10
CA GLU A 168 19.31 -1.05 -2.29
C GLU A 168 18.19 -1.87 -2.96
N GLN A 169 17.22 -2.36 -2.19
CA GLN A 169 16.03 -3.00 -2.77
C GLN A 169 15.14 -1.97 -3.45
N ASP A 170 14.92 -0.81 -2.82
CA ASP A 170 14.11 0.29 -3.37
C ASP A 170 14.72 0.85 -4.66
N GLU A 171 16.03 1.10 -4.69
CA GLU A 171 16.74 1.58 -5.89
C GLU A 171 16.59 0.59 -7.06
N ARG A 172 16.64 -0.71 -6.78
CA ARG A 172 16.39 -1.75 -7.80
C ARG A 172 14.93 -1.77 -8.26
N LEU A 173 13.96 -1.58 -7.36
CA LEU A 173 12.54 -1.51 -7.73
C LEU A 173 12.29 -0.30 -8.64
N VAL A 174 12.80 0.88 -8.26
CA VAL A 174 12.69 2.11 -9.05
C VAL A 174 13.25 1.90 -10.45
N ALA A 175 14.47 1.34 -10.56
CA ALA A 175 15.06 1.04 -11.85
C ALA A 175 14.20 0.07 -12.68
N ALA A 176 13.66 -0.99 -12.06
CA ALA A 176 12.83 -1.98 -12.74
C ALA A 176 11.50 -1.40 -13.25
N LEU A 177 10.82 -0.59 -12.43
CA LEU A 177 9.53 0.02 -12.80
C LEU A 177 9.69 1.11 -13.87
N ASN A 178 10.76 1.92 -13.78
CA ASN A 178 11.02 2.98 -14.76
C ASN A 178 11.55 2.45 -16.10
N ALA A 179 12.19 1.27 -16.13
CA ALA A 179 12.69 0.67 -17.37
C ALA A 179 11.58 0.05 -18.23
N ALA A 180 10.47 -0.37 -17.62
CA ALA A 180 9.35 -0.96 -18.32
C ALA A 180 8.42 0.11 -18.92
N PRO A 181 7.87 -0.11 -20.13
CA PRO A 181 6.85 0.80 -20.66
C PRO A 181 5.59 0.73 -19.79
N ASN A 182 5.19 1.87 -19.21
CA ASN A 182 3.95 2.02 -18.44
C ASN A 182 2.74 2.08 -19.39
N ARG A 183 2.39 0.93 -19.98
CA ARG A 183 1.26 0.75 -20.88
C ARG A 183 0.26 -0.23 -20.32
N ARG A 184 -1.03 0.08 -20.41
CA ARG A 184 -2.14 -0.70 -19.86
C ARG A 184 -2.01 -2.19 -20.18
N ARG A 185 -1.92 -3.02 -19.12
CA ARG A 185 -1.91 -4.49 -19.22
C ARG A 185 -3.06 -5.13 -18.45
N TYR A 186 -4.02 -4.34 -17.98
CA TYR A 186 -5.01 -4.82 -17.02
C TYR A 186 -5.78 -6.05 -17.53
N SER A 187 -5.87 -7.06 -16.67
CA SER A 187 -6.75 -8.22 -16.84
C SER A 187 -7.27 -8.63 -15.47
N VAL A 188 -8.58 -8.78 -15.32
CA VAL A 188 -9.24 -9.14 -14.03
C VAL A 188 -8.62 -10.39 -13.40
N ILE A 189 -8.21 -11.37 -14.23
CA ILE A 189 -7.73 -12.68 -13.76
C ILE A 189 -6.22 -12.71 -13.57
N ARG A 190 -5.45 -12.10 -14.49
CA ARG A 190 -3.99 -12.31 -14.58
C ARG A 190 -3.15 -11.07 -14.29
N ALA A 191 -3.73 -9.88 -14.42
CA ALA A 191 -2.99 -8.62 -14.36
C ALA A 191 -3.86 -7.52 -13.73
N ASN A 192 -4.38 -7.78 -12.53
CA ASN A 192 -5.17 -6.82 -11.77
C ASN A 192 -4.31 -6.07 -10.73
N CYS A 193 -4.94 -5.26 -9.87
CA CYS A 193 -4.25 -4.54 -8.78
C CYS A 193 -3.54 -5.47 -7.79
N ALA A 194 -4.13 -6.63 -7.48
CA ALA A 194 -3.55 -7.61 -6.58
C ALA A 194 -2.36 -8.37 -7.20
N ASN A 195 -2.39 -8.65 -8.50
CA ASN A 195 -1.21 -9.16 -9.21
C ASN A 195 -0.06 -8.14 -9.17
N PHE A 196 -0.36 -6.86 -9.44
CA PHE A 196 0.65 -5.80 -9.38
C PHE A 196 1.27 -5.67 -7.98
N ALA A 197 0.44 -5.63 -6.93
CA ALA A 197 0.91 -5.60 -5.55
C ALA A 197 1.74 -6.85 -5.20
N ALA A 198 1.32 -8.02 -5.66
CA ALA A 198 2.06 -9.27 -5.44
C ALA A 198 3.41 -9.29 -6.17
N ASP A 199 3.50 -8.74 -7.38
CA ASP A 199 4.74 -8.63 -8.13
C ASP A 199 5.74 -7.75 -7.38
N ILE A 200 5.30 -6.61 -6.84
CA ILE A 200 6.14 -5.72 -6.02
C ILE A 200 6.56 -6.40 -4.72
N VAL A 201 5.63 -7.00 -3.96
CA VAL A 201 5.98 -7.71 -2.72
C VAL A 201 6.94 -8.86 -3.01
N ASN A 202 6.72 -9.62 -4.09
CA ASN A 202 7.61 -10.72 -4.48
C ASN A 202 8.98 -10.23 -4.99
N PHE A 203 9.09 -8.98 -5.44
CA PHE A 203 10.37 -8.36 -5.78
C PHE A 203 11.25 -8.20 -4.54
N TYR A 204 10.67 -7.71 -3.43
CA TYR A 204 11.36 -7.58 -2.15
C TYR A 204 11.54 -8.93 -1.45
N TYR A 205 10.48 -9.74 -1.47
CA TYR A 205 10.34 -10.99 -0.72
C TYR A 205 9.94 -12.14 -1.65
N PRO A 206 10.91 -12.80 -2.29
CA PRO A 206 10.64 -13.78 -3.34
C PRO A 206 9.69 -14.90 -2.91
N ARG A 207 8.65 -15.12 -3.72
CA ARG A 207 7.67 -16.22 -3.59
C ARG A 207 6.71 -16.10 -2.39
N THR A 208 6.63 -14.94 -1.76
CA THR A 208 5.75 -14.67 -0.61
C THR A 208 4.27 -14.67 -0.97
N VAL A 209 3.90 -13.96 -2.05
CA VAL A 209 2.50 -13.82 -2.46
C VAL A 209 2.21 -14.71 -3.65
N ARG A 210 1.18 -15.55 -3.50
CA ARG A 210 0.67 -16.46 -4.53
C ARG A 210 -0.84 -16.55 -4.44
N ALA A 211 -1.49 -16.73 -5.60
CA ALA A 211 -2.93 -16.99 -5.68
C ALA A 211 -3.33 -18.20 -4.82
N ASP A 212 -4.54 -18.14 -4.26
CA ASP A 212 -5.18 -19.29 -3.63
C ASP A 212 -6.16 -19.90 -4.63
N HIS A 213 -5.81 -21.07 -5.17
CA HIS A 213 -6.63 -21.77 -6.15
C HIS A 213 -7.96 -22.27 -5.58
N LEU A 214 -8.06 -22.44 -4.26
CA LEU A 214 -9.26 -22.91 -3.59
C LEU A 214 -10.15 -21.75 -3.17
N SER A 215 -9.64 -20.85 -2.33
CA SER A 215 -10.47 -19.79 -1.74
C SER A 215 -10.75 -18.60 -2.66
N ASP A 216 -9.88 -18.35 -3.65
CA ASP A 216 -10.05 -17.26 -4.61
C ASP A 216 -10.25 -17.75 -6.05
N LEU A 217 -10.53 -19.04 -6.24
CA LEU A 217 -10.80 -19.65 -7.56
C LEU A 217 -9.66 -19.41 -8.57
N GLY A 218 -8.42 -19.30 -8.08
CA GLY A 218 -7.23 -19.05 -8.89
C GLY A 218 -7.01 -17.60 -9.30
N ILE A 219 -7.93 -16.69 -8.98
CA ILE A 219 -7.73 -15.25 -9.12
C ILE A 219 -6.96 -14.75 -7.90
N LEU A 220 -5.99 -13.86 -8.06
CA LEU A 220 -5.36 -13.24 -6.91
C LEU A 220 -6.22 -12.09 -6.41
N SER A 221 -6.70 -12.17 -5.16
CA SER A 221 -7.51 -11.13 -4.53
C SER A 221 -6.68 -10.21 -3.62
N PRO A 222 -7.07 -8.94 -3.44
CA PRO A 222 -6.50 -8.04 -2.42
C PRO A 222 -6.43 -8.68 -1.03
N LYS A 223 -7.50 -9.37 -0.61
CA LYS A 223 -7.55 -10.09 0.68
C LYS A 223 -6.47 -11.17 0.78
N GLN A 224 -6.20 -11.88 -0.30
CA GLN A 224 -5.17 -12.92 -0.32
C GLN A 224 -3.75 -12.35 -0.29
N VAL A 225 -3.49 -11.23 -0.98
CA VAL A 225 -2.20 -10.52 -0.88
C VAL A 225 -1.94 -10.17 0.59
N ALA A 226 -2.90 -9.50 1.23
CA ALA A 226 -2.85 -9.13 2.64
C ALA A 226 -2.59 -10.33 3.56
N ARG A 227 -3.36 -11.41 3.37
CA ARG A 227 -3.22 -12.65 4.16
C ARG A 227 -1.83 -13.26 4.02
N ARG A 228 -1.28 -13.29 2.80
CA ARG A 228 0.05 -13.84 2.52
C ARG A 228 1.15 -13.01 3.15
N VAL A 229 1.09 -11.69 3.03
CA VAL A 229 2.04 -10.75 3.64
C VAL A 229 1.99 -10.88 5.16
N ALA A 230 0.80 -10.86 5.76
CA ALA A 230 0.62 -11.04 7.20
C ALA A 230 1.15 -12.41 7.69
N THR A 231 0.93 -13.47 6.91
CA THR A 231 1.44 -14.81 7.24
C THR A 231 2.96 -14.87 7.14
N TYR A 232 3.53 -14.22 6.13
CA TYR A 232 4.98 -14.14 5.93
C TYR A 232 5.63 -13.38 7.09
N GLY A 233 5.19 -12.16 7.38
CA GLY A 233 5.76 -11.35 8.45
C GLY A 233 5.68 -12.02 9.83
N LYS A 234 4.63 -12.79 10.11
CA LYS A 234 4.53 -13.60 11.35
C LYS A 234 5.56 -14.74 11.43
N LYS A 235 5.99 -15.27 10.29
CA LYS A 235 7.00 -16.34 10.20
C LYS A 235 8.43 -15.80 10.10
N HIS A 236 8.56 -14.53 9.74
CA HIS A 236 9.81 -13.85 9.45
C HIS A 236 9.90 -12.57 10.30
N PRO A 237 10.24 -12.66 11.60
CA PRO A 237 10.35 -11.50 12.48
C PRO A 237 11.32 -10.43 11.97
N GLU A 238 12.31 -10.82 11.18
CA GLU A 238 13.26 -9.93 10.49
C GLU A 238 12.60 -8.99 9.47
N ALA A 239 11.37 -9.30 9.03
CA ALA A 239 10.60 -8.45 8.12
C ALA A 239 9.81 -7.35 8.86
N GLU A 240 9.88 -7.31 10.20
CA GLU A 240 9.32 -6.26 11.06
C GLU A 240 7.86 -5.91 10.73
N LEU A 241 6.99 -6.92 10.65
CA LEU A 241 5.59 -6.74 10.27
C LEU A 241 4.88 -5.74 11.19
N LYS A 242 4.37 -4.66 10.59
CA LYS A 242 3.38 -3.78 11.23
C LYS A 242 2.07 -3.82 10.47
N VAL A 243 0.98 -3.64 11.20
CA VAL A 243 -0.37 -3.59 10.62
C VAL A 243 -1.01 -2.28 11.05
N ILE A 244 -1.44 -1.49 10.09
CA ILE A 244 -2.04 -0.17 10.33
C ILE A 244 -3.46 -0.11 9.78
N GLU A 245 -4.31 0.72 10.38
CA GLU A 245 -5.63 1.09 9.90
C GLU A 245 -5.66 2.58 9.61
N ILE A 246 -6.02 2.94 8.38
CA ILE A 246 -6.33 4.31 7.99
C ILE A 246 -7.84 4.45 8.01
N ALA A 247 -8.34 5.22 8.98
CA ALA A 247 -9.76 5.40 9.18
C ALA A 247 -10.40 6.16 8.01
N GLN A 248 -11.64 5.77 7.67
CA GLN A 248 -12.43 6.54 6.72
C GLN A 248 -12.89 7.85 7.36
N THR A 249 -12.57 8.99 6.73
CA THR A 249 -12.98 10.32 7.18
C THR A 249 -14.50 10.37 7.38
N PRO A 250 -14.99 10.96 8.48
CA PRO A 250 -16.42 11.18 8.69
C PRO A 250 -17.04 12.04 7.59
N GLY A 251 -18.36 11.94 7.40
CA GLY A 251 -19.01 12.69 6.33
C GLY A 251 -20.40 12.20 5.96
N THR A 252 -20.92 12.75 4.86
CA THR A 252 -22.18 12.31 4.25
C THR A 252 -21.99 11.09 3.34
N LEU A 253 -20.74 10.73 3.02
CA LEU A 253 -20.41 9.61 2.15
C LEU A 253 -20.75 8.26 2.82
N PRO A 254 -21.13 7.23 2.04
CA PRO A 254 -21.40 5.90 2.58
C PRO A 254 -20.22 5.32 3.37
N ARG A 255 -20.53 4.61 4.47
CA ARG A 255 -19.49 3.97 5.29
C ARG A 255 -18.96 2.70 4.65
N SER A 256 -17.69 2.47 4.93
CA SER A 256 -16.92 1.37 4.39
C SER A 256 -17.40 -0.01 4.84
N LYS A 257 -17.49 -0.93 3.89
CA LYS A 257 -17.92 -2.33 4.00
C LYS A 257 -16.71 -3.27 4.09
N PRO A 258 -16.90 -4.50 4.60
CA PRO A 258 -15.83 -5.49 4.68
C PRO A 258 -15.30 -5.90 3.30
N VAL A 259 -13.97 -5.98 3.17
CA VAL A 259 -13.27 -6.55 2.01
C VAL A 259 -13.43 -8.08 2.00
N ARG A 260 -13.87 -8.64 0.87
CA ARG A 260 -14.13 -10.07 0.73
C ARG A 260 -13.12 -10.72 -0.22
N GLY A 261 -12.78 -11.99 0.06
CA GLY A 261 -12.07 -12.85 -0.89
C GLY A 261 -13.04 -13.45 -1.92
N GLY A 262 -12.54 -14.27 -2.84
CA GLY A 262 -13.36 -14.83 -3.92
C GLY A 262 -14.58 -15.62 -3.41
N ALA A 263 -14.34 -16.74 -2.71
CA ALA A 263 -15.42 -17.59 -2.20
C ALA A 263 -16.37 -16.84 -1.25
N GLU A 264 -15.83 -15.95 -0.41
CA GLU A 264 -16.63 -15.10 0.47
C GLU A 264 -17.54 -14.14 -0.33
N GLY A 265 -17.03 -13.59 -1.43
CA GLY A 265 -17.78 -12.72 -2.34
C GLY A 265 -18.98 -13.42 -2.97
N PHE A 266 -18.79 -14.63 -3.47
CA PHE A 266 -19.87 -15.44 -4.06
C PHE A 266 -20.92 -15.84 -3.02
N LEU A 267 -20.50 -16.25 -1.82
CA LEU A 267 -21.42 -16.69 -0.77
C LEU A 267 -22.18 -15.55 -0.10
N LYS A 268 -21.53 -14.39 0.14
CA LYS A 268 -22.13 -13.29 0.91
C LYS A 268 -22.83 -12.25 0.05
N THR A 269 -22.92 -12.44 -1.25
CA THR A 269 -23.60 -11.50 -2.16
C THR A 269 -24.79 -12.18 -2.80
N LYS A 270 -26.00 -11.76 -2.41
CA LYS A 270 -27.27 -12.41 -2.82
C LYS A 270 -27.40 -12.60 -4.33
N ARG A 271 -26.95 -11.62 -5.12
CA ARG A 271 -26.99 -11.68 -6.59
C ARG A 271 -26.18 -12.83 -7.20
N TYR A 272 -25.18 -13.34 -6.48
CA TYR A 272 -24.37 -14.48 -6.92
C TYR A 272 -24.85 -15.78 -6.29
N LEU A 273 -25.14 -15.73 -4.99
CA LEU A 273 -25.59 -16.92 -4.27
C LEU A 273 -26.93 -17.45 -4.82
N ALA A 274 -27.90 -16.59 -5.07
CA ALA A 274 -29.24 -17.00 -5.52
C ALA A 274 -29.22 -17.79 -6.84
N PRO A 275 -28.60 -17.31 -7.94
CA PRO A 275 -28.52 -18.10 -9.16
C PRO A 275 -27.66 -19.36 -8.98
N LEU A 276 -26.57 -19.31 -8.19
CA LEU A 276 -25.74 -20.51 -7.94
C LEU A 276 -26.50 -21.61 -7.19
N LEU A 277 -27.33 -21.27 -6.21
CA LEU A 277 -28.16 -22.23 -5.49
C LEU A 277 -29.17 -22.94 -6.39
N VAL A 278 -29.65 -22.26 -7.44
CA VAL A 278 -30.62 -22.82 -8.39
C VAL A 278 -29.93 -23.68 -9.45
N VAL A 279 -28.81 -23.22 -9.99
CA VAL A 279 -28.17 -23.84 -11.16
C VAL A 279 -27.11 -24.87 -10.77
N GLN A 280 -26.34 -24.63 -9.70
CA GLN A 280 -25.20 -25.47 -9.28
C GLN A 280 -25.03 -25.47 -7.74
N PRO A 281 -25.93 -26.12 -6.99
CA PRO A 281 -25.85 -26.15 -5.52
C PRO A 281 -24.56 -26.82 -4.99
N GLU A 282 -23.97 -27.75 -5.74
CA GLU A 282 -22.70 -28.42 -5.40
C GLU A 282 -21.55 -27.41 -5.36
N VAL A 283 -21.55 -26.42 -6.24
CA VAL A 283 -20.56 -25.33 -6.23
C VAL A 283 -20.70 -24.51 -4.95
N VAL A 284 -21.92 -24.28 -4.46
CA VAL A 284 -22.15 -23.56 -3.19
C VAL A 284 -21.58 -24.35 -2.00
N ILE A 285 -21.71 -25.68 -2.00
CA ILE A 285 -21.10 -26.54 -0.98
C ILE A 285 -19.57 -26.42 -1.02
N GLY A 286 -18.97 -26.51 -2.20
CA GLY A 286 -17.51 -26.35 -2.38
C GLY A 286 -16.99 -24.98 -1.95
N LEU A 287 -17.68 -23.90 -2.35
CA LEU A 287 -17.36 -22.53 -1.92
C LEU A 287 -17.48 -22.39 -0.39
N THR A 288 -18.48 -23.03 0.22
CA THR A 288 -18.68 -23.01 1.68
C THR A 288 -17.52 -23.69 2.38
N ALA A 289 -17.10 -24.87 1.94
CA ALA A 289 -15.91 -25.55 2.48
C ALA A 289 -14.64 -24.69 2.36
N ALA A 290 -14.41 -24.08 1.18
CA ALA A 290 -13.27 -23.20 0.94
C ALA A 290 -13.31 -21.93 1.84
N TYR A 291 -14.50 -21.38 2.09
CA TYR A 291 -14.68 -20.26 3.01
C TYR A 291 -14.38 -20.65 4.47
N LEU A 292 -14.84 -21.82 4.91
CA LEU A 292 -14.63 -22.32 6.27
C LEU A 292 -13.16 -22.61 6.58
N ASP A 293 -12.43 -23.22 5.63
CA ASP A 293 -11.00 -23.53 5.79
C ASP A 293 -10.15 -22.26 5.85
N ARG A 294 -10.34 -21.37 4.88
CA ARG A 294 -9.33 -20.33 4.55
C ARG A 294 -9.91 -18.93 4.34
N GLY A 295 -11.19 -18.84 4.00
CA GLY A 295 -11.87 -17.56 3.72
C GLY A 295 -12.22 -16.73 4.96
N ARG A 296 -12.23 -17.34 6.16
CA ARG A 296 -12.55 -16.68 7.45
C ARG A 296 -11.49 -15.71 7.97
N TRP A 297 -10.31 -15.66 7.36
CA TRP A 297 -9.28 -14.72 7.75
C TRP A 297 -9.81 -13.28 7.67
N GLN A 298 -9.57 -12.47 8.71
CA GLN A 298 -10.08 -11.10 8.82
C GLN A 298 -8.95 -10.10 8.57
N ILE A 299 -9.22 -9.12 7.72
CA ILE A 299 -8.32 -8.01 7.46
C ILE A 299 -8.31 -7.08 8.68
N GLY A 300 -7.14 -6.53 9.02
CA GLY A 300 -6.99 -5.50 10.05
C GLY A 300 -6.88 -6.05 11.47
N ARG A 301 -6.75 -7.37 11.64
CA ARG A 301 -6.62 -7.95 12.98
C ARG A 301 -5.31 -7.51 13.62
N GLY A 302 -5.42 -6.72 14.70
CA GLY A 302 -4.28 -6.14 15.41
C GLY A 302 -3.72 -4.89 14.74
N ALA A 303 -4.52 -4.21 13.91
CA ALA A 303 -4.12 -2.95 13.29
C ALA A 303 -4.10 -1.81 14.30
N GLU A 304 -3.07 -0.97 14.23
CA GLU A 304 -2.99 0.30 14.93
C GLU A 304 -3.59 1.40 14.05
N VAL A 305 -4.43 2.26 14.63
CA VAL A 305 -5.04 3.36 13.87
C VAL A 305 -4.00 4.46 13.69
N VAL A 306 -3.75 4.86 12.45
CA VAL A 306 -2.84 5.96 12.10
C VAL A 306 -3.61 7.12 11.51
N GLY A 307 -3.20 8.34 11.86
CA GLY A 307 -3.74 9.57 11.30
C GLY A 307 -2.96 10.04 10.07
N PRO A 308 -3.43 11.11 9.42
CA PRO A 308 -2.78 11.67 8.24
C PRO A 308 -1.36 12.20 8.48
N GLU A 309 -1.05 12.60 9.72
CA GLU A 309 0.27 13.08 10.14
C GLU A 309 1.38 12.04 9.93
N GLU A 310 1.05 10.74 9.92
CA GLU A 310 2.00 9.66 9.63
C GLU A 310 2.57 9.76 8.20
N PHE A 311 1.82 10.38 7.29
CA PHE A 311 2.19 10.51 5.88
C PHE A 311 2.72 11.91 5.54
N GLU A 312 2.86 12.79 6.52
CA GLU A 312 3.47 14.10 6.33
C GLU A 312 5.00 14.00 6.22
N PRO A 313 5.65 15.00 5.59
CA PRO A 313 7.10 15.14 5.71
C PRO A 313 7.49 15.27 7.18
N VAL A 314 8.31 14.34 7.66
CA VAL A 314 8.99 14.51 8.94
C VAL A 314 9.94 15.70 8.81
N PRO A 315 9.78 16.79 9.58
CA PRO A 315 10.72 17.90 9.59
C PRO A 315 12.11 17.33 9.93
N GLY A 316 13.06 17.51 9.02
CA GLY A 316 14.32 16.78 9.06
C GLY A 316 15.03 16.88 10.40
N VAL A 317 15.42 15.73 10.94
CA VAL A 317 16.64 15.65 11.76
C VAL A 317 17.78 16.05 10.82
N VAL A 318 18.20 17.30 10.91
CA VAL A 318 19.45 17.78 10.32
C VAL A 318 20.54 16.88 10.87
N SER A 319 21.07 15.98 10.04
CA SER A 319 22.36 15.36 10.33
C SER A 319 23.38 16.48 10.25
N SER A 320 23.73 17.04 11.40
CA SER A 320 24.92 17.87 11.54
C SER A 320 26.11 17.01 11.15
N ARG A 321 26.62 17.22 9.93
CA ARG A 321 28.01 16.94 9.62
C ARG A 321 28.80 18.22 9.79
#